data_AF-A0A8R1ER78-F1
#
_entry.id   AF-A0A8R1ER78-F1
#
_cell.length_a   1.000
_cell.length_b   1.000
_cell.length_c   1.000
_cell.angle_alpha   90.00
_cell.angle_beta   90.00
_cell.angle_gamma   90.00
#
_symmetry.space_group_name_H-M   'P 1'
#
loop_
_entity.id
_entity.type
_entity.pdbx_description
1 polymer ?
#
loop_
_entity_poly.entity_id
_entity_poly.type
_entity_poly.pdbx_seq_one_letter_code
_entity_poly.pdbx_strand_id
1 'polypeptide(L)'
;MTSTEKDRITKIGKDEFFKSVKFEYRRYFEPFEEPESVYPDGRVNIDCPCLHSAMAHRCGFLIRQALNCFNASATAPRGMDCEKEFVAHAICTESASN
;
A
#
# COMPACT_ATOMS: atom_id res chain seq x y z
N MET A 1 -40.77 -38.24 -23.64
CA MET A 1 -39.40 -37.87 -23.22
C MET A 1 -39.42 -36.42 -22.79
N THR A 2 -39.60 -36.19 -21.49
CA THR A 2 -39.87 -34.88 -20.88
C THR A 2 -38.58 -34.09 -20.69
N SER A 3 -38.31 -33.15 -21.59
CA SER A 3 -37.30 -32.11 -21.41
C SER A 3 -37.79 -31.12 -20.35
N THR A 4 -37.41 -31.30 -19.09
CA THR A 4 -37.81 -30.42 -17.97
C THR A 4 -36.63 -29.78 -17.24
N GLU A 5 -35.40 -30.00 -17.70
CA GLU A 5 -34.20 -29.63 -16.93
C GLU A 5 -33.59 -28.27 -17.33
N LYS A 6 -34.02 -27.69 -18.46
CA LYS A 6 -33.44 -26.44 -18.99
C LYS A 6 -34.03 -25.16 -18.40
N ASP A 7 -35.18 -25.23 -17.72
CA ASP A 7 -35.90 -24.07 -17.19
C ASP A 7 -35.92 -24.02 -15.65
N ARG A 8 -34.80 -24.37 -15.00
CA ARG A 8 -34.71 -24.36 -13.53
C ARG A 8 -34.04 -23.08 -13.01
N ILE A 9 -34.83 -22.20 -12.40
CA ILE A 9 -34.32 -21.02 -11.67
C ILE A 9 -33.64 -21.51 -10.38
N THR A 10 -32.31 -21.42 -10.34
CA THR A 10 -31.52 -21.74 -9.15
C THR A 10 -31.19 -20.44 -8.42
N LYS A 11 -31.53 -20.34 -7.13
CA LYS A 11 -31.24 -19.15 -6.31
C LYS A 11 -29.89 -19.35 -5.63
N ILE A 12 -28.97 -18.42 -5.87
CA ILE A 12 -27.68 -18.39 -5.17
C ILE A 12 -27.83 -17.60 -3.86
N GLY A 13 -27.28 -18.12 -2.77
CA GLY A 13 -27.23 -17.42 -1.50
C GLY A 13 -26.26 -16.25 -1.54
N LYS A 14 -26.47 -15.25 -0.67
CA LYS A 14 -25.56 -14.10 -0.53
C LYS A 14 -24.12 -14.57 -0.32
N ASP A 15 -23.90 -15.50 0.59
CA ASP A 15 -22.56 -15.99 0.94
C ASP A 15 -21.90 -16.79 -0.20
N GLU A 16 -22.69 -17.54 -0.97
CA GLU A 16 -22.19 -18.29 -2.13
C GLU A 16 -21.85 -17.37 -3.30
N PHE A 17 -22.64 -16.33 -3.52
CA PHE A 17 -22.32 -15.26 -4.45
C PHE A 17 -20.98 -14.60 -4.08
N PHE A 18 -20.77 -14.32 -2.79
CA PHE A 18 -19.54 -13.70 -2.29
C PHE A 18 -18.29 -14.59 -2.33
N LYS A 19 -18.44 -15.94 -2.32
CA LYS A 19 -17.29 -16.87 -2.48
C LYS A 19 -16.57 -16.73 -3.82
N SER A 20 -17.28 -16.30 -4.86
CA SER A 20 -16.77 -16.22 -6.23
C SER A 20 -16.15 -14.87 -6.60
N VAL A 21 -16.20 -13.91 -5.68
CA VAL A 21 -15.81 -12.53 -5.94
C VAL A 21 -14.30 -12.46 -6.09
N LYS A 22 -13.85 -12.11 -7.31
CA LYS A 22 -12.44 -11.88 -7.62
C LYS A 22 -11.84 -10.88 -6.62
N PHE A 23 -10.57 -11.08 -6.28
CA PHE A 23 -9.81 -10.25 -5.32
C PHE A 23 -10.02 -8.73 -5.54
N GLU A 24 -10.12 -8.30 -6.80
CA GLU A 24 -10.35 -6.91 -7.21
C GLU A 24 -11.66 -6.29 -6.69
N TYR A 25 -12.72 -7.07 -6.51
CA TYR A 25 -14.02 -6.58 -6.04
C TYR A 25 -14.21 -6.68 -4.52
N ARG A 26 -13.28 -7.33 -3.81
CA ARG A 26 -13.32 -7.47 -2.34
C ARG A 26 -13.40 -6.11 -1.64
N ARG A 27 -12.71 -5.10 -2.18
CA ARG A 27 -12.66 -3.72 -1.66
C ARG A 27 -14.01 -3.01 -1.56
N TYR A 28 -15.04 -3.47 -2.29
CA TYR A 28 -16.36 -2.85 -2.29
C TYR A 28 -17.30 -3.43 -1.22
N PHE A 29 -16.94 -4.57 -0.62
CA PHE A 29 -17.81 -5.31 0.29
C PHE A 29 -17.21 -5.47 1.69
N GLU A 30 -15.89 -5.43 1.81
CA GLU A 30 -15.18 -5.36 3.09
C GLU A 30 -14.89 -3.89 3.42
N PRO A 31 -15.01 -3.47 4.71
CA PRO A 31 -14.51 -2.17 5.14
C PRO A 31 -13.04 -2.05 4.71
N PHE A 32 -12.67 -0.97 4.04
CA PHE A 32 -11.29 -0.71 3.71
C PHE A 32 -10.53 -0.44 5.00
N GLU A 33 -9.79 -1.44 5.49
CA GLU A 33 -8.78 -1.23 6.53
C GLU A 33 -7.59 -0.56 5.85
N GLU A 34 -7.41 0.74 6.08
CA GLU A 34 -6.22 1.45 5.64
C GLU A 34 -5.01 0.80 6.31
N PRO A 35 -4.08 0.20 5.56
CA PRO A 35 -2.89 -0.38 6.16
C PRO A 35 -2.11 0.73 6.86
N GLU A 36 -1.77 0.52 8.13
CA GLU A 36 -0.98 1.47 8.90
C GLU A 36 0.32 1.79 8.15
N SER A 37 0.64 3.09 8.05
CA SER A 37 1.83 3.57 7.34
C SER A 37 3.13 3.30 8.11
N VAL A 38 3.03 3.04 9.41
CA VAL A 38 4.13 2.75 10.33
C VAL A 38 3.73 1.61 11.24
N TYR A 39 4.58 0.59 11.32
CA TYR A 39 4.40 -0.53 12.23
C TYR A 39 4.54 -0.07 13.70
N PRO A 40 4.00 -0.83 14.67
CA PRO A 40 4.17 -0.53 16.10
C PRO A 40 5.63 -0.44 16.57
N ASP A 41 6.56 -1.05 15.84
CA ASP A 41 8.00 -0.98 16.11
C ASP A 41 8.70 0.26 15.50
N GLY A 42 7.94 1.16 14.86
CA GLY A 42 8.43 2.39 14.25
C GLY A 42 8.92 2.25 12.80
N ARG A 43 8.94 1.03 12.23
CA ARG A 43 9.32 0.85 10.82
C ARG A 43 8.22 1.32 9.88
N VAL A 44 8.60 1.92 8.75
CA VAL A 44 7.65 2.30 7.69
C VAL A 44 7.09 1.06 7.02
N ASN A 45 5.77 1.01 6.82
CA ASN A 45 5.13 0.00 5.97
C ASN A 45 5.37 0.32 4.49
N ILE A 46 6.43 -0.25 3.94
CA ILE A 46 6.84 -0.03 2.55
C ILE A 46 5.86 -0.62 1.51
N ASP A 47 5.02 -1.55 1.94
CA ASP A 47 4.01 -2.21 1.11
C ASP A 47 2.71 -1.39 1.06
N CYS A 48 2.65 -0.27 1.79
CA CYS A 48 1.52 0.65 1.75
C CYS A 48 1.40 1.28 0.36
N PRO A 49 0.25 1.16 -0.32
CA PRO A 49 0.03 1.72 -1.65
C PRO A 49 0.40 3.20 -1.82
N CYS A 50 0.26 3.98 -0.75
CA CYS A 50 0.60 5.40 -0.72
C CYS A 50 2.10 5.67 -0.94
N LEU A 51 2.96 4.75 -0.52
CA LEU A 51 4.42 4.89 -0.59
C LEU A 51 5.02 4.22 -1.83
N HIS A 52 4.28 3.36 -2.52
CA HIS A 52 4.77 2.65 -3.69
C HIS A 52 5.32 3.57 -4.78
N SER A 53 4.66 4.71 -5.06
CA SER A 53 5.14 5.64 -6.09
C SER A 53 6.53 6.20 -5.76
N ALA A 54 6.75 6.64 -4.52
CA ALA A 54 8.02 7.18 -4.07
C ALA A 54 9.13 6.10 -4.01
N MET A 55 8.78 4.88 -3.59
CA MET A 55 9.75 3.77 -3.46
C MET A 55 10.08 3.08 -4.78
N ALA A 56 9.17 3.10 -5.76
CA ALA A 56 9.41 2.58 -7.10
C ALA A 56 10.30 3.49 -7.96
N HIS A 57 10.52 4.74 -7.54
CA HIS A 57 11.46 5.64 -8.20
C HIS A 57 12.88 5.06 -8.16
N ARG A 58 13.73 5.39 -9.15
CA ARG A 58 15.15 4.93 -9.16
C ARG A 58 15.95 5.37 -7.93
N CYS A 59 15.53 6.46 -7.29
CA CYS A 59 16.07 6.95 -6.01
C CYS A 59 15.29 6.45 -4.78
N GLY A 60 14.36 5.51 -4.95
CA GLY A 60 13.44 5.03 -3.93
C GLY A 60 14.13 4.43 -2.70
N PHE A 61 15.34 3.90 -2.87
CA PHE A 61 16.14 3.41 -1.74
C PHE A 61 16.59 4.52 -0.79
N LEU A 62 16.79 5.76 -1.30
CA LEU A 62 17.22 6.90 -0.49
C LEU A 62 16.05 7.47 0.32
N ILE A 63 14.86 7.61 -0.28
CA ILE A 63 13.68 8.06 0.48
C ILE A 63 13.29 7.03 1.55
N ARG A 64 13.47 5.73 1.28
CA ARG A 64 13.26 4.69 2.30
C ARG A 64 14.20 4.86 3.50
N GLN A 65 15.47 5.20 3.29
CA GLN A 65 16.41 5.49 4.38
C GLN A 65 16.01 6.76 5.14
N ALA A 66 15.64 7.82 4.43
CA ALA A 66 15.20 9.07 5.05
C ALA A 66 13.95 8.88 5.92
N LEU A 67 12.94 8.14 5.45
CA LEU A 67 11.72 7.85 6.22
C LEU A 67 12.00 6.99 7.46
N ASN A 68 12.90 6.02 7.37
CA ASN A 68 13.31 5.23 8.53
C ASN A 68 14.02 6.10 9.58
N CYS A 69 14.93 6.99 9.14
CA CYS A 69 15.58 7.94 10.05
C CYS A 69 14.54 8.87 10.71
N PHE A 70 13.65 9.46 9.90
CA PHE A 70 12.62 10.37 10.40
C PHE A 70 11.71 9.72 11.44
N ASN A 71 11.31 8.46 11.21
CA ASN A 71 10.49 7.72 12.17
C ASN A 71 11.25 7.36 13.46
N ALA A 72 12.55 7.11 13.39
CA ALA A 72 13.38 6.88 14.57
C ALA A 72 13.78 8.17 15.32
N SER A 73 13.72 9.32 14.66
CA SER A 73 14.17 10.59 15.21
C SER A 73 13.34 11.03 16.43
N ALA A 74 14.06 11.44 17.48
CA ALA A 74 13.51 12.01 18.71
C ALA A 74 13.83 13.51 18.86
N THR A 75 14.39 14.15 17.83
CA THR A 75 14.73 15.59 17.89
C THR A 75 13.47 16.47 17.83
N ALA A 76 13.60 17.73 18.25
CA ALA A 76 12.54 18.74 18.11
C ALA A 76 13.09 19.94 17.31
N PRO A 77 12.63 20.18 16.06
CA PRO A 77 11.69 19.38 15.27
C PRO A 77 12.19 17.97 14.93
N ARG A 78 11.24 17.05 14.68
CA ARG A 78 11.54 15.65 14.34
C ARG A 78 12.28 15.59 13.00
N GLY A 79 13.33 14.79 12.94
CA GLY A 79 14.12 14.56 11.72
C GLY A 79 15.21 15.59 11.44
N MET A 80 15.54 16.49 12.39
CA MET A 80 16.68 17.40 12.22
C MET A 80 18.01 16.65 12.06
N ASP A 81 18.11 15.48 12.67
CA ASP A 81 19.25 14.57 12.58
C ASP A 81 19.32 13.79 11.26
N CYS A 82 18.27 13.85 10.43
CA CYS A 82 18.12 13.10 9.18
C CYS A 82 18.38 13.93 7.91
N GLU A 83 18.97 15.11 8.06
CA GLU A 83 19.22 16.05 6.95
C GLU A 83 20.00 15.39 5.81
N LYS A 84 21.01 14.59 6.15
CA LYS A 84 21.89 13.94 5.16
C LYS A 84 21.11 13.00 4.23
N GLU A 85 20.20 12.22 4.80
CA GLU A 85 19.38 11.25 4.08
C GLU A 85 18.41 11.96 3.14
N PHE A 86 17.77 13.04 3.61
CA PHE A 86 16.86 13.83 2.78
C PHE A 86 17.59 14.58 1.66
N VAL A 87 18.76 15.15 1.93
CA VAL A 87 19.60 15.83 0.93
C VAL A 87 20.08 14.83 -0.13
N ALA A 88 20.54 13.64 0.28
CA ALA A 88 20.95 12.61 -0.66
C ALA A 88 19.81 12.18 -1.60
N HIS A 89 18.60 11.99 -1.06
CA HIS A 89 17.42 11.72 -1.87
C HIS A 89 17.13 12.87 -2.86
N ALA A 90 17.16 14.11 -2.40
CA ALA A 90 16.89 15.29 -3.23
C ALA A 90 17.86 15.41 -4.42
N ILE A 91 19.17 15.25 -4.17
CA ILE A 91 20.21 15.27 -5.20
C ILE A 91 19.98 14.16 -6.24
N CYS A 92 19.63 12.96 -5.79
CA CYS A 92 19.34 11.85 -6.70
C CYS A 92 18.11 12.13 -7.56
N THR A 93 17.02 12.64 -6.97
CA THR A 93 15.80 12.94 -7.72
C THR A 93 15.99 14.06 -8.74
N GLU A 94 16.77 15.08 -8.40
CA GLU A 94 17.09 16.18 -9.31
C GLU A 94 17.94 15.67 -10.48
N SER A 95 19.02 14.94 -10.19
CA SER A 95 19.86 14.34 -11.24
C SER A 95 19.16 13.27 -12.08
N ALA A 96 18.07 12.69 -11.58
CA ALA A 96 17.23 11.74 -12.29
C ALA A 96 16.18 12.36 -13.20
N SER A 97 15.93 13.65 -13.07
CA SER A 97 14.93 14.39 -13.84
C SER A 97 15.49 15.01 -15.13
N ASN A 98 16.81 14.91 -15.32
CA ASN A 98 17.55 15.31 -16.53
C ASN A 98 18.03 14.08 -17.31
#